data_AF-A0A966IQG6-F1
#
_entry.id   AF-A0A966IQG6-F1
#
_cell.length_a   1.000
_cell.length_b   1.000
_cell.length_c   1.000
_cell.angle_alpha   90.00
_cell.angle_beta   90.00
_cell.angle_gamma   90.00
#
_symmetry.space_group_name_H-M   'P 1'
#
loop_
_entity.id
_entity.type
_entity.pdbx_description
1 polymer ?
#
loop_
_entity_poly.entity_id
_entity_poly.type
_entity_poly.pdbx_seq_one_letter_code
_entity_poly.pdbx_strand_id
1 'polypeptide(L)'
;NVAGLILRGIFLGTRAEVDWFLNDMGRFFPEAYDRFIGHLDAGERGDVLTSYYRRLVDPDPAIHQKAAEFWASYETSCSTLRAGNRHMGGAGALTMARIEAYYFMNDCFMPANHIIENVGRIRHLPATIVQGRHDVICPPITATRLAAKWGRNAKLQIIDAAGHSTFESGIAHALMAALDEI
;
A
#
# COMPACT_ATOMS: atom_id res chain seq x y z
N ASN A 1 -25.16 -10.27 -4.00
CA ASN A 1 -25.42 -8.81 -3.99
C ASN A 1 -24.46 -8.14 -3.03
N VAL A 2 -23.94 -6.96 -3.38
CA VAL A 2 -23.09 -6.11 -2.52
C VAL A 2 -23.94 -4.95 -2.03
N ALA A 3 -23.98 -4.68 -0.72
CA ALA A 3 -24.79 -3.61 -0.12
C ALA A 3 -24.10 -2.23 -0.18
N GLY A 4 -22.77 -2.23 -0.07
CA GLY A 4 -21.93 -1.03 -0.08
C GLY A 4 -20.45 -1.40 0.06
N LEU A 5 -19.57 -0.41 0.05
CA LEU A 5 -18.14 -0.60 0.26
C LEU A 5 -17.60 0.32 1.36
N ILE A 6 -16.80 -0.22 2.27
CA ILE A 6 -15.96 0.56 3.17
C ILE A 6 -14.53 0.33 2.73
N LEU A 7 -13.87 1.39 2.26
CA LEU A 7 -12.54 1.35 1.67
C LEU A 7 -11.57 2.17 2.54
N ARG A 8 -10.31 1.73 2.63
CA ARG A 8 -9.25 2.42 3.39
C ARG A 8 -7.91 2.35 2.68
N GLY A 9 -7.12 3.42 2.77
CA GLY A 9 -5.73 3.42 2.27
C GLY A 9 -5.69 3.09 0.79
N ILE A 10 -6.36 3.91 -0.02
CA ILE A 10 -6.70 3.56 -1.41
C ILE A 10 -5.45 3.32 -2.25
N PHE A 11 -5.31 2.09 -2.72
CA PHE A 11 -4.35 1.65 -3.71
C PHE A 11 -5.08 1.15 -4.96
N LEU A 12 -4.76 1.68 -6.13
CA LEU A 12 -5.40 1.30 -7.39
C LEU A 12 -4.55 0.35 -8.25
N GLY A 13 -3.41 -0.09 -7.73
CA GLY A 13 -2.53 -1.04 -8.43
C GLY A 13 -1.85 -0.44 -9.66
N THR A 14 -1.72 0.89 -9.74
CA THR A 14 -1.05 1.52 -10.88
C THR A 14 0.46 1.47 -10.75
N ARG A 15 1.17 1.46 -11.89
CA ARG A 15 2.64 1.48 -11.90
C ARG A 15 3.22 2.67 -11.14
N ALA A 16 2.59 3.83 -11.23
CA ALA A 16 3.01 5.03 -10.50
C ALA A 16 2.91 4.87 -8.97
N GLU A 17 1.92 4.13 -8.46
CA GLU A 17 1.81 3.86 -7.01
C GLU A 17 2.86 2.84 -6.55
N VAL A 18 3.17 1.84 -7.39
CA VAL A 18 4.27 0.89 -7.14
C VAL A 18 5.62 1.60 -7.16
N ASP A 19 5.87 2.45 -8.17
CA ASP A 19 7.10 3.23 -8.29
C ASP A 19 7.26 4.20 -7.11
N TRP A 20 6.15 4.79 -6.63
CA TRP A 20 6.14 5.61 -5.43
C TRP A 20 6.59 4.83 -4.19
N PHE A 21 5.97 3.66 -3.94
CA PHE A 21 6.34 2.80 -2.83
C PHE A 21 7.82 2.41 -2.87
N LEU A 22 8.32 2.05 -4.05
CA LEU A 22 9.69 1.54 -4.21
C LEU A 22 10.76 2.62 -4.18
N ASN A 23 10.47 3.85 -4.60
CA ASN A 23 11.51 4.87 -4.83
C ASN A 23 11.25 6.19 -4.10
N ASP A 24 10.00 6.66 -4.03
CA ASP A 24 9.68 8.01 -3.57
C ASP A 24 9.26 8.07 -2.09
N MET A 25 8.78 6.97 -1.51
CA MET A 25 8.49 6.89 -0.07
C MET A 25 9.73 7.19 0.78
N GLY A 26 10.94 6.91 0.27
CA GLY A 26 12.21 7.29 0.92
C GLY A 26 12.44 8.79 1.10
N ARG A 27 11.68 9.65 0.42
CA ARG A 27 11.71 11.11 0.64
C ARG A 27 11.13 11.52 2.01
N PHE A 28 10.32 10.64 2.61
CA PHE A 28 9.69 10.86 3.92
C PHE A 28 10.30 9.98 5.01
N PHE A 29 10.72 8.76 4.66
CA PHE A 29 11.35 7.79 5.58
C PHE A 29 12.72 7.34 5.04
N PRO A 30 13.71 8.26 4.97
CA PRO A 30 15.01 7.97 4.38
C PRO A 30 15.74 6.83 5.09
N GLU A 31 15.63 6.74 6.42
CA GLU A 31 16.26 5.68 7.20
C GLU A 31 15.66 4.29 6.92
N ALA A 32 14.35 4.20 6.70
CA ALA A 32 13.69 2.95 6.36
C ALA A 32 14.04 2.54 4.91
N TYR A 33 14.07 3.52 4.01
CA TYR A 33 14.47 3.32 2.62
C TYR A 33 15.93 2.88 2.49
N ASP A 34 16.85 3.49 3.24
CA ASP A 34 18.27 3.10 3.24
C ASP A 34 18.47 1.64 3.65
N ARG A 35 17.70 1.14 4.63
CA ARG A 35 17.74 -0.28 5.02
C ARG A 35 17.17 -1.19 3.93
N PHE A 36 16.07 -0.77 3.30
CA PHE A 36 15.44 -1.49 2.18
C PHE A 36 16.39 -1.56 0.98
N ILE A 37 16.73 -0.41 0.38
CA ILE A 37 17.58 -0.35 -0.80
C ILE A 37 19.01 -0.86 -0.52
N GLY A 38 19.48 -0.71 0.71
CA GLY A 38 20.79 -1.19 1.17
C GLY A 38 20.92 -2.70 1.19
N HIS A 39 19.81 -3.46 1.20
CA HIS A 39 19.86 -4.90 1.05
C HIS A 39 20.28 -5.32 -0.36
N LEU A 40 19.99 -4.49 -1.38
CA LEU A 40 20.40 -4.71 -2.76
C LEU A 40 21.82 -4.19 -3.03
N ASP A 41 22.55 -4.91 -3.87
CA ASP A 41 23.85 -4.49 -4.38
C ASP A 41 23.70 -3.29 -5.32
N ALA A 42 24.75 -2.50 -5.50
CA ALA A 42 24.69 -1.26 -6.29
C ALA A 42 24.13 -1.46 -7.72
N GLY A 43 24.44 -2.59 -8.36
CA GLY A 43 23.94 -2.92 -9.70
C GLY A 43 22.47 -3.36 -9.75
N GLU A 44 21.90 -3.82 -8.63
CA GLU A 44 20.50 -4.25 -8.53
C GLU A 44 19.55 -3.07 -8.31
N ARG A 45 20.06 -1.92 -7.83
CA ARG A 45 19.25 -0.74 -7.48
C ARG A 45 18.66 0.00 -8.68
N GLY A 46 19.05 -0.35 -9.91
CA GLY A 46 18.48 0.22 -11.14
C GLY A 46 17.08 -0.30 -11.47
N ASP A 47 16.70 -1.47 -10.95
CA ASP A 47 15.35 -2.03 -11.04
C ASP A 47 15.04 -2.78 -9.73
N VAL A 48 14.59 -2.00 -8.75
CA VAL A 48 14.38 -2.47 -7.36
C VAL A 48 13.34 -3.59 -7.31
N LEU A 49 12.23 -3.46 -8.04
CA LEU A 49 11.15 -4.44 -8.03
C LEU A 49 11.63 -5.79 -8.57
N THR A 50 12.23 -5.79 -9.75
CA THR A 50 12.72 -7.03 -10.38
C THR A 50 13.80 -7.69 -9.52
N SER A 51 14.70 -6.89 -8.94
CA SER A 51 15.79 -7.40 -8.10
C SER A 51 15.27 -8.01 -6.78
N TYR A 52 14.35 -7.34 -6.10
CA TYR A 52 13.68 -7.91 -4.93
C TYR A 52 12.88 -9.16 -5.29
N TYR A 53 12.12 -9.13 -6.39
CA TYR A 53 11.33 -10.29 -6.81
C TYR A 53 12.22 -11.51 -7.07
N ARG A 54 13.35 -11.35 -7.75
CA ARG A 54 14.34 -12.44 -7.96
C ARG A 54 14.79 -13.05 -6.64
N ARG A 55 15.18 -12.21 -5.66
CA ARG A 55 15.58 -12.70 -4.34
C ARG A 55 14.43 -13.37 -3.59
N LEU A 56 13.22 -12.84 -3.70
CA LEU A 56 12.02 -13.37 -3.04
C LEU A 56 11.57 -14.74 -3.58
N VAL A 57 11.87 -15.06 -4.83
CA VAL A 57 11.55 -16.36 -5.46
C VAL A 57 12.73 -17.31 -5.53
N ASP A 58 13.89 -16.91 -4.99
CA ASP A 58 15.06 -17.77 -4.92
C ASP A 58 14.76 -19.04 -4.09
N PRO A 59 15.20 -20.24 -4.52
CA PRO A 59 14.95 -21.46 -3.76
C PRO A 59 15.67 -21.49 -2.40
N ASP A 60 16.75 -20.73 -2.20
CA ASP A 60 17.49 -20.66 -0.94
C ASP A 60 16.77 -19.79 0.11
N PRO A 61 16.36 -20.38 1.27
CA PRO A 61 15.77 -19.63 2.36
C PRO A 61 16.63 -18.50 2.90
N ALA A 62 17.96 -18.64 2.87
CA ALA A 62 18.86 -17.59 3.34
C ALA A 62 18.77 -16.32 2.48
N ILE A 63 18.36 -16.47 1.22
CA ILE A 63 18.17 -15.36 0.27
C ILE A 63 16.74 -14.82 0.40
N HIS A 64 15.72 -15.66 0.18
CA HIS A 64 14.35 -15.16 0.09
C HIS A 64 13.78 -14.68 1.43
N GLN A 65 14.14 -15.30 2.55
CA GLN A 65 13.64 -14.91 3.87
C GLN A 65 14.19 -13.54 4.27
N LYS A 66 15.48 -13.31 3.99
CA LYS A 66 16.12 -12.04 4.30
C LYS A 66 15.59 -10.90 3.42
N ALA A 67 15.40 -11.14 2.13
CA ALA A 67 14.77 -10.17 1.24
C ALA A 67 13.36 -9.79 1.71
N ALA A 68 12.56 -10.79 2.11
CA ALA A 68 11.23 -10.57 2.64
C ALA A 68 11.21 -9.75 3.93
N GLU A 69 12.15 -9.99 4.84
CA GLU A 69 12.29 -9.22 6.08
C GLU A 69 12.57 -7.75 5.83
N PHE A 70 13.48 -7.43 4.90
CA PHE A 70 13.77 -6.03 4.55
C PHE A 70 12.57 -5.34 3.88
N TRP A 71 11.88 -6.04 2.97
CA TRP A 71 10.67 -5.53 2.32
C TRP A 71 9.55 -5.26 3.33
N ALA A 72 9.20 -6.25 4.15
CA ALA A 72 8.11 -6.13 5.12
C ALA A 72 8.43 -5.10 6.22
N SER A 73 9.68 -5.06 6.69
CA SER A 73 10.14 -4.05 7.66
C SER A 73 10.08 -2.64 7.09
N TYR A 74 10.34 -2.46 5.80
CA TYR A 74 10.23 -1.16 5.13
C TYR A 74 8.80 -0.64 5.17
N GLU A 75 7.85 -1.44 4.68
CA GLU A 75 6.44 -1.07 4.68
C GLU A 75 5.92 -0.82 6.10
N THR A 76 6.17 -1.75 7.04
CA THR A 76 5.64 -1.59 8.40
C THR A 76 6.25 -0.39 9.13
N SER A 77 7.49 0.03 8.81
CA SER A 77 8.10 1.21 9.41
C SER A 77 7.43 2.51 8.95
N CYS A 78 6.85 2.51 7.75
CA CYS A 78 6.22 3.67 7.11
C CYS A 78 4.69 3.70 7.29
N SER A 79 4.09 2.68 7.92
CA SER A 79 2.64 2.49 7.94
C SER A 79 1.86 3.36 8.94
N THR A 80 2.53 4.09 9.83
CA THR A 80 1.86 4.91 10.86
C THR A 80 2.37 6.33 10.85
N LEU A 81 1.57 7.26 11.35
CA LEU A 81 1.93 8.67 11.48
C LEU A 81 3.20 8.85 12.31
N ARG A 82 3.29 8.16 13.46
CA ARG A 82 4.51 8.15 14.26
C ARG A 82 5.52 7.22 13.61
N ALA A 83 6.57 7.78 13.04
CA ALA A 83 7.69 7.02 12.50
C ALA A 83 8.28 6.06 13.56
N GLY A 84 8.76 4.91 13.11
CA GLY A 84 9.46 3.97 13.95
C GLY A 84 10.14 2.90 13.12
N ASN A 85 11.35 2.50 13.54
CA ASN A 85 12.01 1.34 12.95
C ASN A 85 11.31 0.07 13.45
N ARG A 86 10.52 -0.56 12.59
CA ARG A 86 9.79 -1.79 12.90
C ARG A 86 10.37 -2.94 12.12
N HIS A 87 10.63 -4.03 12.83
CA HIS A 87 11.07 -5.27 12.23
C HIS A 87 9.87 -6.20 12.02
N MET A 88 9.77 -6.77 10.84
CA MET A 88 8.82 -7.84 10.51
C MET A 88 9.57 -8.98 9.85
N GLY A 89 9.45 -10.19 10.40
CA GLY A 89 10.15 -11.37 9.91
C GLY A 89 9.34 -12.66 9.98
N GLY A 90 10.02 -13.77 9.75
CA GLY A 90 9.41 -15.10 9.68
C GLY A 90 8.47 -15.29 8.48
N ALA A 91 7.60 -16.30 8.57
CA ALA A 91 6.74 -16.72 7.46
C ALA A 91 5.73 -15.62 7.02
N GLY A 92 5.32 -14.75 7.94
CA GLY A 92 4.44 -13.63 7.63
C GLY A 92 5.09 -12.61 6.69
N ALA A 93 6.35 -12.23 6.95
CA ALA A 93 7.11 -11.35 6.07
C ALA A 93 7.28 -11.96 4.67
N LEU A 94 7.62 -13.26 4.59
CA LEU A 94 7.78 -13.95 3.32
C LEU A 94 6.48 -14.00 2.51
N THR A 95 5.36 -14.32 3.16
CA THR A 95 4.06 -14.39 2.50
C THR A 95 3.66 -13.02 1.94
N MET A 96 3.76 -11.97 2.77
CA MET A 96 3.44 -10.60 2.39
C MET A 96 4.30 -10.14 1.20
N ALA A 97 5.63 -10.11 1.38
CA ALA A 97 6.55 -9.58 0.38
C ALA A 97 6.48 -10.36 -0.95
N ARG A 98 6.39 -11.69 -0.91
CA ARG A 98 6.34 -12.51 -2.13
C ARG A 98 5.03 -12.30 -2.90
N ILE A 99 3.89 -12.20 -2.22
CA ILE A 99 2.61 -11.96 -2.88
C ILE A 99 2.55 -10.54 -3.44
N GLU A 100 2.95 -9.53 -2.66
CA GLU A 100 2.98 -8.14 -3.14
C GLU A 100 3.88 -7.98 -4.36
N ALA A 101 5.14 -8.41 -4.26
CA ALA A 101 6.09 -8.32 -5.37
C ALA A 101 5.58 -9.10 -6.58
N TYR A 102 4.94 -10.25 -6.41
CA TYR A 102 4.34 -11.01 -7.50
C TYR A 102 3.22 -10.23 -8.21
N TYR A 103 2.29 -9.61 -7.48
CA TYR A 103 1.25 -8.78 -8.09
C TYR A 103 1.87 -7.55 -8.77
N PHE A 104 2.82 -6.87 -8.13
CA PHE A 104 3.48 -5.69 -8.69
C PHE A 104 4.25 -6.02 -9.98
N MET A 105 4.96 -7.14 -10.03
CA MET A 105 5.67 -7.62 -11.24
C MET A 105 4.75 -7.86 -12.43
N ASN A 106 3.47 -8.14 -12.18
CA ASN A 106 2.48 -8.45 -13.20
C ASN A 106 1.48 -7.29 -13.41
N ASP A 107 1.83 -6.07 -13.01
CA ASP A 107 0.96 -4.89 -13.08
C ASP A 107 -0.43 -5.16 -12.45
N CYS A 108 -0.42 -5.89 -11.33
CA CYS A 108 -1.58 -6.38 -10.61
C CYS A 108 -2.59 -7.16 -11.48
N PHE A 109 -2.14 -7.73 -12.60
CA PHE A 109 -2.95 -8.41 -13.61
C PHE A 109 -4.06 -7.53 -14.20
N MET A 110 -3.84 -6.21 -14.24
CA MET A 110 -4.80 -5.24 -14.72
C MET A 110 -4.20 -4.36 -15.81
N PRO A 111 -5.01 -3.92 -16.81
CA PRO A 111 -4.63 -2.80 -17.65
C PRO A 111 -4.35 -1.54 -16.82
N ALA A 112 -3.55 -0.62 -17.37
CA ALA A 112 -3.29 0.66 -16.72
C ALA A 112 -4.62 1.39 -16.38
N ASN A 113 -4.70 1.96 -15.17
CA ASN A 113 -5.87 2.71 -14.68
C ASN A 113 -7.20 1.93 -14.66
N HIS A 114 -7.17 0.60 -14.73
CA HIS A 114 -8.37 -0.21 -14.91
C HIS A 114 -9.49 0.11 -13.91
N ILE A 115 -9.17 0.17 -12.60
CA ILE A 115 -10.18 0.41 -11.54
C ILE A 115 -10.83 1.78 -11.69
N ILE A 116 -10.04 2.85 -11.85
CA ILE A 116 -10.57 4.22 -11.91
C ILE A 116 -11.39 4.46 -13.18
N GLU A 117 -11.06 3.80 -14.29
CA GLU A 117 -11.82 3.87 -15.54
C GLU A 117 -13.14 3.08 -15.45
N ASN A 118 -13.16 1.99 -14.68
CA ASN A 118 -14.31 1.09 -14.59
C ASN A 118 -15.19 1.30 -13.34
N VAL A 119 -14.86 2.23 -12.44
CA VAL A 119 -15.65 2.52 -11.23
C VAL A 119 -17.10 2.87 -11.54
N GLY A 120 -17.40 3.37 -12.75
CA GLY A 120 -18.76 3.62 -13.23
C GLY A 120 -19.69 2.41 -13.16
N ARG A 121 -19.14 1.19 -13.20
CA ARG A 121 -19.89 -0.07 -13.09
C ARG A 121 -20.44 -0.30 -11.67
N ILE A 122 -19.76 0.23 -10.65
CA ILE A 122 -20.11 0.01 -9.24
C ILE A 122 -20.51 1.28 -8.51
N ARG A 123 -20.36 2.46 -9.11
CA ARG A 123 -20.65 3.75 -8.44
C ARG A 123 -22.11 3.94 -8.01
N HIS A 124 -23.02 3.08 -8.45
CA HIS A 124 -24.40 3.04 -7.96
C HIS A 124 -24.49 2.53 -6.51
N LEU A 125 -23.47 1.82 -6.02
CA LEU A 125 -23.34 1.38 -4.64
C LEU A 125 -22.87 2.53 -3.73
N PRO A 126 -23.36 2.60 -2.48
CA PRO A 126 -22.80 3.49 -1.48
C PRO A 126 -21.37 3.07 -1.13
N ALA A 127 -20.50 4.06 -0.91
CA ALA A 127 -19.13 3.83 -0.50
C ALA A 127 -18.68 4.85 0.57
N THR A 128 -18.02 4.37 1.61
CA THR A 128 -17.26 5.21 2.54
C THR A 128 -15.78 4.96 2.32
N ILE A 129 -15.02 6.03 2.10
CA ILE A 129 -13.57 5.98 1.87
C ILE A 129 -12.89 6.67 3.05
N VAL A 130 -12.14 5.92 3.85
CA VAL A 130 -11.39 6.42 5.00
C VAL A 130 -9.91 6.50 4.64
N GLN A 131 -9.28 7.66 4.77
CA GLN A 131 -7.90 7.85 4.31
C GLN A 131 -7.12 8.70 5.30
N GLY A 132 -5.94 8.25 5.71
CA GLY A 132 -5.03 9.05 6.53
C GLY A 132 -4.42 10.19 5.70
N ARG A 133 -4.40 11.41 6.24
CA ARG A 133 -3.79 12.59 5.60
C ARG A 133 -2.30 12.40 5.31
N HIS A 134 -1.62 11.66 6.16
CA HIS A 134 -0.18 11.41 6.09
C HIS A 134 0.10 9.93 5.77
N ASP A 135 -0.83 9.26 5.08
CA ASP A 135 -0.56 7.95 4.49
C ASP A 135 0.49 8.10 3.38
N VAL A 136 1.73 7.72 3.69
CA VAL A 136 2.86 7.77 2.76
C VAL A 136 2.93 6.49 1.91
N ILE A 137 2.28 5.39 2.31
CA ILE A 137 2.27 4.16 1.50
C ILE A 137 1.32 4.35 0.32
N CYS A 138 0.10 4.83 0.60
CA CYS A 138 -0.95 5.11 -0.37
C CYS A 138 -1.37 6.59 -0.29
N PRO A 139 -0.71 7.51 -1.03
CA PRO A 139 -0.95 8.93 -0.89
C PRO A 139 -2.43 9.35 -1.06
N PRO A 140 -2.94 10.33 -0.28
CA PRO A 140 -4.37 10.72 -0.27
C PRO A 140 -4.94 11.20 -1.62
N ILE A 141 -4.06 11.56 -2.56
CA ILE A 141 -4.46 11.96 -3.91
C ILE A 141 -5.23 10.84 -4.61
N THR A 142 -4.88 9.59 -4.39
CA THR A 142 -5.57 8.44 -4.98
C THR A 142 -6.99 8.31 -4.43
N ALA A 143 -7.17 8.41 -3.11
CA ALA A 143 -8.48 8.39 -2.47
C ALA A 143 -9.38 9.55 -2.94
N THR A 144 -8.80 10.74 -3.07
CA THR A 144 -9.50 11.94 -3.56
C THR A 144 -9.96 11.77 -5.00
N ARG A 145 -9.10 11.23 -5.88
CA ARG A 145 -9.44 10.93 -7.27
C ARG A 145 -10.54 9.87 -7.38
N LEU A 146 -10.46 8.80 -6.58
CA LEU A 146 -11.45 7.74 -6.56
C LEU A 146 -12.82 8.28 -6.13
N ALA A 147 -12.87 9.03 -5.02
CA ALA A 147 -14.10 9.64 -4.52
C ALA A 147 -14.75 10.56 -5.58
N ALA A 148 -13.95 11.42 -6.21
CA ALA A 148 -14.43 12.32 -7.26
C ALA A 148 -15.02 11.56 -8.46
N LYS A 149 -14.38 10.46 -8.88
CA LYS A 149 -14.85 9.63 -10.00
C LYS A 149 -16.10 8.81 -9.63
N TRP A 150 -16.20 8.37 -8.38
CA TRP A 150 -17.37 7.67 -7.83
C TRP A 150 -18.60 8.59 -7.75
N GLY A 151 -18.39 9.84 -7.36
CA GLY A 151 -19.42 10.87 -7.31
C GLY A 151 -20.26 10.81 -6.03
N ARG A 152 -21.54 11.19 -6.13
CA ARG A 152 -22.42 11.46 -4.96
C ARG A 152 -22.62 10.28 -3.99
N ASN A 153 -22.36 9.05 -4.42
CA ASN A 153 -22.54 7.85 -3.60
C ASN A 153 -21.28 7.51 -2.79
N ALA A 154 -20.19 8.25 -2.94
CA ALA A 154 -18.98 8.09 -2.12
C ALA A 154 -18.86 9.21 -1.08
N LYS A 155 -18.60 8.84 0.17
CA LYS A 155 -18.23 9.73 1.28
C LYS A 155 -16.74 9.57 1.56
N LEU A 156 -15.95 10.59 1.24
CA LEU A 156 -14.52 10.62 1.58
C LEU A 156 -14.33 11.24 2.96
N GLN A 157 -13.68 10.51 3.85
CA GLN A 157 -13.26 10.97 5.17
C GLN A 157 -11.74 10.96 5.23
N ILE A 158 -11.14 12.15 5.26
CA ILE A 158 -9.71 12.30 5.50
C ILE A 158 -9.47 12.44 7.00
N ILE A 159 -8.65 11.59 7.56
CA ILE A 159 -8.25 11.63 8.97
C ILE A 159 -6.93 12.39 9.07
N ASP A 160 -6.98 13.62 9.58
CA ASP A 160 -5.84 14.55 9.56
C ASP A 160 -4.64 14.02 10.36
N ALA A 161 -4.85 13.44 11.53
CA ALA A 161 -3.77 12.89 12.37
C ALA A 161 -3.62 11.37 12.21
N ALA A 162 -3.46 10.88 10.97
CA ALA A 162 -3.25 9.46 10.72
C ALA A 162 -2.37 9.16 9.50
N GLY A 163 -1.65 8.03 9.58
CA GLY A 163 -0.92 7.39 8.48
C GLY A 163 -1.76 6.32 7.76
N HIS A 164 -1.10 5.25 7.31
CA HIS A 164 -1.72 4.18 6.51
C HIS A 164 -2.53 3.16 7.34
N SER A 165 -2.01 2.80 8.51
CA SER A 165 -2.45 1.64 9.29
C SER A 165 -3.92 1.74 9.71
N THR A 166 -4.64 0.63 9.57
CA THR A 166 -6.00 0.48 10.13
C THR A 166 -6.04 0.78 11.64
N PHE A 167 -4.93 0.58 12.35
CA PHE A 167 -4.86 0.72 13.81
C PHE A 167 -4.53 2.16 14.28
N GLU A 168 -4.36 3.12 13.38
CA GLU A 168 -4.38 4.53 13.74
C GLU A 168 -5.76 4.87 14.35
N SER A 169 -5.78 5.49 15.52
CA SER A 169 -7.01 5.65 16.30
C SER A 169 -8.13 6.33 15.50
N GLY A 170 -7.81 7.40 14.76
CA GLY A 170 -8.78 8.08 13.91
C GLY A 170 -9.29 7.23 12.73
N ILE A 171 -8.44 6.37 12.16
CA ILE A 171 -8.83 5.44 11.08
C ILE A 171 -9.75 4.36 11.64
N ALA A 172 -9.39 3.73 12.76
CA ALA A 172 -10.19 2.70 13.40
C ALA A 172 -11.58 3.21 13.77
N HIS A 173 -11.68 4.39 14.39
CA HIS A 173 -12.98 4.99 14.73
C HIS A 173 -13.83 5.28 13.49
N ALA A 174 -13.24 5.84 12.43
CA ALA A 174 -13.96 6.14 11.20
C ALA A 174 -14.47 4.87 10.48
N LEU A 175 -13.70 3.78 10.53
CA LEU A 175 -14.11 2.49 10.00
C LEU A 175 -15.26 1.86 10.81
N MET A 176 -15.20 1.93 12.14
CA MET A 176 -16.28 1.46 13.00
C MET A 176 -17.57 2.26 12.77
N ALA A 177 -17.48 3.58 12.72
CA ALA A 177 -18.63 4.45 12.41
C ALA A 177 -19.21 4.15 11.01
N ALA A 178 -18.35 3.87 10.02
CA ALA A 178 -18.80 3.50 8.69
C ALA A 178 -19.50 2.12 8.66
N LEU A 179 -19.08 1.18 9.51
CA LEU A 179 -19.74 -0.13 9.66
C LEU A 179 -21.13 0.01 10.28
N ASP A 180 -21.33 0.92 11.23
CA ASP A 180 -22.63 1.18 11.87
C ASP A 180 -23.63 1.88 10.91
N GLU A 181 -23.17 2.47 9.81
CA GLU A 181 -23.99 3.13 8.77
C GLU A 181 -24.53 2.17 7.68
N ILE A 182 -24.10 0.88 7.66
CA ILE A 182 -24.48 -0.14 6.65
C ILE A 182 -25.50 -1.14 7.22
#